data_AF-A0A7C4M830-F1
#
_entry.id   AF-A0A7C4M830-F1
#
_cell.length_a   1.000
_cell.length_b   1.000
_cell.length_c   1.000
_cell.angle_alpha   90.00
_cell.angle_beta   90.00
_cell.angle_gamma   90.00
#
_symmetry.space_group_name_H-M   'P 1'
#
loop_
_entity.id
_entity.type
_entity.pdbx_description
1 polymer ?
#
loop_
_entity_poly.entity_id
_entity_poly.type
_entity_poly.pdbx_seq_one_letter_code
_entity_poly.pdbx_strand_id
1 'polypeptide(L)'
;MPSHRCHEEIGALMGINISALRDANLLIDDPDRWFSERGLQNLYGLKHDDDRVFAMNVVRSILMDIHGDEGVLSVDLHYAVDYIERWLDPELRWMLIKMQQRDLYPPKRWGFVHRYKRIWYPSARGQNTIPITAYCNICKGIMRPINSPFCDECKMHASEEENISREISFNTFLQAFANKIEEHKIDIRVVNFIGMNFNRIVTMIIEDRIKRGLNSIKIN
;
A
#
# COMPACT_ATOMS: atom_id res chain seq x y z
N MET A 1 -2.68 -9.90 -6.98
CA MET A 1 -2.87 -9.86 -5.51
C MET A 1 -1.62 -10.44 -4.88
N PRO A 2 -0.94 -9.71 -3.99
CA PRO A 2 0.27 -10.16 -3.30
C PRO A 2 0.07 -11.52 -2.61
N SER A 3 1.15 -12.29 -2.47
CA SER A 3 1.08 -13.62 -1.84
C SER A 3 1.28 -13.50 -0.34
N HIS A 4 0.24 -13.77 0.46
CA HIS A 4 0.34 -13.84 1.93
C HIS A 4 1.47 -14.77 2.37
N ARG A 5 1.66 -15.87 1.64
CA ARG A 5 2.74 -16.82 1.92
C ARG A 5 4.12 -16.21 1.74
N CYS A 6 4.35 -15.39 0.71
CA CYS A 6 5.63 -14.73 0.51
C CYS A 6 5.91 -13.74 1.66
N HIS A 7 4.90 -12.98 2.08
CA HIS A 7 4.98 -12.05 3.22
C HIS A 7 5.29 -12.79 4.52
N GLU A 8 4.62 -13.93 4.76
CA GLU A 8 4.86 -14.80 5.91
C GLU A 8 6.30 -15.36 5.92
N GLU A 9 6.81 -15.83 4.78
CA GLU A 9 8.17 -16.35 4.66
C GLU A 9 9.23 -15.24 4.88
N ILE A 10 9.01 -14.04 4.33
CA ILE A 10 9.91 -12.89 4.54
C ILE A 10 9.86 -12.43 6.01
N GLY A 11 8.68 -12.37 6.63
CA GLY A 11 8.53 -11.97 8.03
C GLY A 11 9.14 -12.97 9.01
N ALA A 12 9.04 -14.27 8.70
CA ALA A 12 9.73 -15.30 9.48
C ALA A 12 11.26 -15.13 9.44
N LEU A 13 11.83 -14.66 8.32
CA LEU A 13 13.26 -14.35 8.23
C LEU A 13 13.65 -13.14 9.10
N MET A 14 12.75 -12.19 9.31
CA MET A 14 12.93 -11.08 10.24
C MET A 14 12.74 -11.51 11.70
N GLY A 15 12.22 -12.71 11.94
CA GLY A 15 11.95 -13.24 13.29
C GLY A 15 10.61 -12.82 13.86
N ILE A 16 9.67 -12.35 13.03
CA ILE A 16 8.33 -11.94 13.46
C ILE A 16 7.44 -13.18 13.63
N ASN A 17 6.63 -13.21 14.69
CA ASN A 17 5.65 -14.26 14.90
C ASN A 17 4.66 -14.40 13.73
N ILE A 18 4.46 -15.65 13.28
CA ILE A 18 3.58 -16.00 12.17
C ILE A 18 2.11 -15.57 12.39
N SER A 19 1.63 -15.53 13.65
CA SER A 19 0.27 -15.07 13.95
C SER A 19 0.09 -13.59 13.66
N ALA A 20 1.11 -12.77 13.98
CA ALA A 20 1.10 -11.34 13.73
C ALA A 20 1.14 -11.05 12.22
N LEU A 21 1.96 -11.80 11.47
CA LEU A 21 2.06 -11.70 10.01
C LEU A 21 0.73 -12.03 9.32
N ARG A 22 0.07 -13.13 9.73
CA ARG A 22 -1.23 -13.53 9.17
C ARG A 22 -2.32 -12.52 9.46
N ASP A 23 -2.35 -11.98 10.68
CA ASP A 23 -3.32 -10.97 11.04
C ASP A 23 -3.08 -9.65 10.29
N ALA A 24 -1.82 -9.24 10.10
CA ALA A 24 -1.49 -8.09 9.26
C ALA A 24 -1.92 -8.29 7.81
N ASN A 25 -1.54 -9.41 7.19
CA ASN A 25 -1.92 -9.74 5.82
C ASN A 25 -3.44 -9.72 5.62
N LEU A 26 -4.19 -10.37 6.51
CA LEU A 26 -5.64 -10.45 6.38
C LEU A 26 -6.32 -9.10 6.69
N LEU A 27 -5.87 -8.35 7.70
CA LEU A 27 -6.47 -7.06 8.05
C LEU A 27 -6.21 -5.98 6.99
N ILE A 28 -5.05 -6.01 6.35
CA ILE A 28 -4.71 -5.06 5.27
C ILE A 28 -5.45 -5.44 4.00
N ASP A 29 -5.49 -6.73 3.65
CA ASP A 29 -6.05 -7.15 2.37
C ASP A 29 -7.58 -7.29 2.39
N ASP A 30 -8.14 -7.82 3.46
CA ASP A 30 -9.59 -8.05 3.62
C ASP A 30 -10.05 -7.67 5.03
N PRO A 31 -10.05 -6.35 5.35
CA PRO A 31 -10.42 -5.87 6.67
C PRO A 31 -11.83 -6.30 7.08
N ASP A 32 -12.78 -6.33 6.14
CA ASP A 32 -14.16 -6.73 6.42
C ASP A 32 -14.21 -8.19 6.89
N ARG A 33 -13.49 -9.09 6.21
CA ARG A 33 -13.35 -10.47 6.66
C ARG A 33 -12.65 -10.57 8.01
N TRP A 34 -11.51 -9.89 8.20
CA TRP A 34 -10.76 -9.92 9.45
C TRP A 34 -11.61 -9.54 10.67
N PHE A 35 -12.40 -8.46 10.55
CA PHE A 35 -13.34 -8.02 11.60
C PHE A 35 -14.48 -9.02 11.78
N SER A 36 -15.07 -9.53 10.70
CA SER A 36 -16.20 -10.46 10.77
C SER A 36 -15.86 -11.78 11.48
N GLU A 37 -14.66 -12.32 11.23
CA GLU A 37 -14.15 -13.54 11.88
C GLU A 37 -13.96 -13.37 13.39
N ARG A 38 -13.91 -12.12 13.87
CA ARG A 38 -13.78 -11.74 15.29
C ARG A 38 -15.07 -11.20 15.90
N GLY A 39 -16.19 -11.28 15.17
CA GLY A 39 -17.49 -10.75 15.63
C GLY A 39 -17.54 -9.22 15.72
N LEU A 40 -16.65 -8.53 15.01
CA LEU A 40 -16.53 -7.08 15.01
C LEU A 40 -17.06 -6.48 13.70
N GLN A 41 -17.34 -5.18 13.70
CA GLN A 41 -17.65 -4.41 12.50
C GLN A 41 -16.45 -3.54 12.12
N ASN A 42 -16.21 -3.37 10.82
CA ASN A 42 -15.23 -2.44 10.28
C ASN A 42 -15.69 -0.97 10.44
N LEU A 43 -15.68 -0.47 11.67
CA LEU A 43 -16.16 0.86 12.02
C LEU A 43 -15.29 1.99 11.45
N TYR A 44 -14.03 1.70 11.16
CA TYR A 44 -13.07 2.65 10.60
C TYR A 44 -13.17 2.76 9.08
N GLY A 45 -13.93 1.87 8.42
CA GLY A 45 -14.08 1.84 6.98
C GLY A 45 -12.75 1.57 6.27
N LEU A 46 -11.90 0.71 6.86
CA LEU A 46 -10.68 0.22 6.25
C LEU A 46 -11.01 -0.50 4.94
N LYS A 47 -10.13 -0.39 3.96
CA LYS A 47 -10.26 -1.06 2.66
C LYS A 47 -9.00 -1.85 2.35
N HIS A 48 -9.12 -2.77 1.40
CA HIS A 48 -8.00 -3.45 0.77
C HIS A 48 -6.91 -2.45 0.36
N ASP A 49 -5.67 -2.73 0.76
CA ASP A 49 -4.46 -1.99 0.40
C ASP A 49 -4.50 -0.49 0.75
N ASP A 50 -5.22 -0.12 1.80
CA ASP A 50 -5.33 1.27 2.23
C ASP A 50 -4.03 1.77 2.85
N ASP A 51 -3.16 2.35 2.03
CA ASP A 51 -1.84 2.87 2.40
C ASP A 51 -1.89 4.27 3.03
N ARG A 52 -3.07 4.87 3.22
CA ARG A 52 -3.17 6.19 3.85
C ARG A 52 -2.64 6.13 5.28
N VAL A 53 -1.85 7.12 5.69
CA VAL A 53 -1.26 7.21 7.04
C VAL A 53 -2.28 6.96 8.16
N PHE A 54 -3.52 7.46 8.00
CA PHE A 54 -4.61 7.19 8.93
C PHE A 54 -4.95 5.68 9.03
N ALA A 55 -5.15 5.02 7.88
CA ALA A 55 -5.50 3.61 7.84
C ALA A 55 -4.37 2.75 8.41
N MET A 56 -3.13 3.02 8.01
CA MET A 56 -1.94 2.36 8.58
C MET A 56 -1.88 2.51 10.10
N ASN A 57 -2.13 3.70 10.64
CA ASN A 57 -2.12 3.92 12.09
C ASN A 57 -3.23 3.16 12.81
N VAL A 58 -4.41 3.03 12.20
CA VAL A 58 -5.50 2.21 12.75
C VAL A 58 -5.08 0.73 12.77
N VAL A 59 -4.55 0.20 11.67
CA VAL A 59 -4.10 -1.20 11.58
C VAL A 59 -2.97 -1.46 12.58
N ARG A 60 -1.96 -0.59 12.64
CA ARG A 60 -0.85 -0.67 13.62
C ARG A 60 -1.35 -0.66 15.04
N SER A 61 -2.30 0.22 15.38
CA SER A 61 -2.88 0.27 16.73
C SER A 61 -3.59 -1.03 17.08
N ILE A 62 -4.43 -1.54 16.19
CA ILE A 62 -5.16 -2.80 16.40
C ILE A 62 -4.17 -3.95 16.63
N LEU A 63 -3.13 -4.06 15.80
CA LEU A 63 -2.17 -5.15 15.90
C LEU A 63 -1.16 -4.97 17.01
N MET A 64 -0.86 -3.74 17.43
CA MET A 64 -0.11 -3.46 18.66
C MET A 64 -0.87 -3.96 19.89
N ASP A 65 -2.19 -3.77 19.95
CA ASP A 65 -2.99 -4.22 21.08
C ASP A 65 -3.06 -5.77 21.18
N ILE A 66 -2.94 -6.47 20.05
CA ILE A 66 -3.05 -7.94 19.98
C ILE A 66 -1.69 -8.63 20.09
N HIS A 67 -0.71 -8.16 19.31
CA HIS A 67 0.59 -8.82 19.11
C HIS A 67 1.76 -7.99 19.65
N GLY A 68 1.48 -6.83 20.28
CA GLY A 68 2.51 -5.92 20.73
C GLY A 68 3.35 -5.36 19.58
N ASP A 69 4.63 -5.17 19.85
CA ASP A 69 5.59 -4.61 18.90
C ASP A 69 5.67 -5.41 17.58
N GLU A 70 5.49 -6.73 17.63
CA GLU A 70 5.46 -7.59 16.44
C GLU A 70 4.30 -7.27 15.50
N GLY A 71 3.17 -6.79 16.03
CA GLY A 71 2.03 -6.36 15.23
C GLY A 71 2.36 -5.16 14.35
N VAL A 72 3.07 -4.17 14.90
CA VAL A 72 3.51 -2.98 14.15
C VAL A 72 4.54 -3.38 13.09
N LEU A 73 5.52 -4.20 13.46
CA LEU A 73 6.53 -4.71 12.51
C LEU A 73 5.89 -5.50 11.37
N SER A 74 4.85 -6.29 11.63
CA SER A 74 4.14 -7.07 10.62
C SER A 74 3.46 -6.17 9.57
N VAL A 75 2.79 -5.10 10.03
CA VAL A 75 2.14 -4.12 9.13
C VAL A 75 3.16 -3.43 8.25
N ASP A 76 4.23 -2.96 8.87
CA ASP A 76 5.26 -2.18 8.21
C ASP A 76 6.03 -3.03 7.19
N LEU A 77 6.30 -4.29 7.54
CA LEU A 77 6.87 -5.25 6.63
C LEU A 77 5.94 -5.54 5.46
N HIS A 78 4.64 -5.75 5.72
CA HIS A 78 3.65 -6.01 4.67
C HIS A 78 3.70 -4.90 3.62
N TYR A 79 3.58 -3.62 4.01
CA TYR A 79 3.64 -2.51 3.07
C TYR A 79 4.98 -2.42 2.33
N ALA A 80 6.11 -2.67 3.02
CA ALA A 80 7.42 -2.65 2.40
C ALA A 80 7.56 -3.73 1.31
N VAL A 81 7.12 -4.95 1.59
CA VAL A 81 7.12 -6.06 0.63
C VAL A 81 6.18 -5.77 -0.53
N ASP A 82 5.00 -5.22 -0.25
CA ASP A 82 4.01 -4.82 -1.25
C ASP A 82 4.57 -3.81 -2.26
N TYR A 83 5.29 -2.80 -1.76
CA TYR A 83 5.94 -1.82 -2.64
C TYR A 83 6.99 -2.48 -3.55
N ILE A 84 7.75 -3.44 -3.05
CA ILE A 84 8.75 -4.19 -3.85
C ILE A 84 8.03 -5.08 -4.88
N GLU A 85 6.99 -5.81 -4.50
CA GLU A 85 6.22 -6.67 -5.42
C GLU A 85 5.56 -5.84 -6.53
N ARG A 86 4.98 -4.69 -6.19
CA ARG A 86 4.38 -3.77 -7.18
C ARG A 86 5.42 -3.22 -8.15
N TRP A 87 6.65 -3.00 -7.71
CA TRP A 87 7.74 -2.60 -8.59
C TRP A 87 8.16 -3.71 -9.56
N LEU A 88 8.19 -4.97 -9.08
CA LEU A 88 8.52 -6.13 -9.89
C LEU A 88 7.46 -6.47 -10.94
N ASP A 89 6.25 -5.91 -10.80
CA ASP A 89 5.15 -6.14 -11.71
C ASP A 89 5.26 -5.30 -13.00
N PRO A 90 5.49 -5.93 -14.18
CA PRO A 90 5.61 -5.21 -15.44
C PRO A 90 4.31 -4.50 -15.85
N GLU A 91 3.15 -4.97 -15.40
CA GLU A 91 1.85 -4.34 -15.69
C GLU A 91 1.60 -3.08 -14.84
N LEU A 92 2.38 -2.89 -13.78
CA LEU A 92 2.32 -1.74 -12.88
C LEU A 92 3.48 -0.76 -13.11
N ARG A 93 4.18 -0.83 -14.25
CA ARG A 93 5.30 0.08 -14.58
C ARG A 93 4.91 1.57 -14.54
N TRP A 94 3.65 1.87 -14.86
CA TRP A 94 3.05 3.21 -14.72
C TRP A 94 3.00 3.72 -13.27
N MET A 95 3.09 2.84 -12.26
CA MET A 95 3.14 3.24 -10.86
C MET A 95 4.45 3.94 -10.50
N LEU A 96 5.57 3.63 -11.14
CA LEU A 96 6.84 4.35 -10.88
C LEU A 96 6.71 5.84 -11.20
N ILE A 97 6.01 6.15 -12.31
CA ILE A 97 5.66 7.52 -12.72
C ILE A 97 4.76 8.19 -11.67
N LYS A 98 3.94 7.41 -10.94
CA LYS A 98 3.01 7.93 -9.92
C LYS A 98 3.59 8.02 -8.53
N MET A 99 4.54 7.17 -8.17
CA MET A 99 5.29 7.32 -6.92
C MET A 99 6.20 8.56 -6.97
N GLN A 100 6.63 8.99 -8.17
CA GLN A 100 7.32 10.27 -8.38
C GLN A 100 6.38 11.48 -8.25
N GLN A 101 5.09 11.33 -8.54
CA GLN A 101 4.10 12.38 -8.31
C GLN A 101 3.73 12.42 -6.83
N ARG A 102 4.50 13.18 -6.03
CA ARG A 102 4.26 13.48 -4.59
C ARG A 102 2.77 13.57 -4.26
N ASP A 103 2.39 13.00 -3.13
CA ASP A 103 1.12 13.22 -2.41
C ASP A 103 -0.07 13.58 -3.32
N LEU A 104 -0.72 12.54 -3.87
CA LEU A 104 -1.95 12.69 -4.66
C LEU A 104 -3.15 13.18 -3.83
N TYR A 105 -2.95 13.47 -2.54
CA TYR A 105 -3.93 14.05 -1.63
C TYR A 105 -3.28 15.20 -0.83
N PRO A 106 -3.97 16.35 -0.65
CA PRO A 106 -3.39 17.50 0.02
C PRO A 106 -3.09 17.22 1.50
N PRO A 107 -1.96 17.71 2.04
CA PRO A 107 -1.61 17.54 3.45
C PRO A 107 -2.63 18.27 4.35
N LYS A 108 -2.88 17.72 5.55
CA LYS A 108 -3.83 18.19 6.59
C LYS A 108 -5.31 17.84 6.36
N ARG A 109 -5.67 16.55 6.46
CA ARG A 109 -7.06 16.13 6.70
C ARG A 109 -7.25 15.68 8.15
N TRP A 110 -8.25 16.25 8.81
CA TRP A 110 -8.81 15.77 10.07
C TRP A 110 -10.10 15.03 9.72
N GLY A 111 -10.27 13.79 10.18
CA GLY A 111 -11.37 12.91 9.76
C GLY A 111 -12.10 12.27 10.94
N PHE A 112 -13.43 12.25 10.87
CA PHE A 112 -14.29 11.46 11.74
C PHE A 112 -15.25 10.64 10.86
N VAL A 113 -15.45 9.36 11.17
CA VAL A 113 -16.33 8.47 10.40
C VAL A 113 -17.76 8.57 10.95
N HIS A 114 -18.73 8.94 10.10
CA HIS A 114 -20.15 8.94 10.47
C HIS A 114 -20.88 7.73 9.87
N ARG A 115 -21.66 7.01 10.69
CA ARG A 115 -22.28 5.70 10.42
C ARG A 115 -23.16 5.60 9.16
N TYR A 116 -23.71 6.71 8.67
CA TYR A 116 -24.74 6.70 7.60
C TYR A 116 -24.44 7.55 6.37
N LYS A 117 -23.42 8.43 6.42
CA LYS A 117 -23.11 9.35 5.30
C LYS A 117 -21.60 9.61 5.24
N ARG A 118 -20.99 9.27 4.10
CA ARG A 118 -19.58 9.55 3.80
C ARG A 118 -19.42 11.02 3.40
N ILE A 119 -19.24 11.92 4.37
CA ILE A 119 -19.01 13.34 4.10
C ILE A 119 -17.74 13.77 4.83
N TRP A 120 -16.77 14.32 4.09
CA TRP A 120 -15.56 14.91 4.63
C TRP A 120 -15.60 16.43 4.52
N TYR A 121 -15.12 17.12 5.55
CA TYR A 121 -15.02 18.57 5.57
C TYR A 121 -13.57 18.98 5.28
N PRO A 122 -13.30 19.71 4.19
CA PRO A 122 -11.94 20.14 3.85
C PRO A 122 -11.46 21.34 4.69
N SER A 123 -12.29 21.89 5.59
CA SER A 123 -11.87 22.91 6.56
C SER A 123 -12.74 22.87 7.81
N ALA A 124 -12.22 23.41 8.92
CA ALA A 124 -12.98 23.63 10.16
C ALA A 124 -14.21 24.55 9.98
N ARG A 125 -14.43 25.12 8.78
CA ARG A 125 -15.50 26.08 8.48
C ARG A 125 -16.51 25.58 7.44
N GLY A 126 -16.72 24.26 7.35
CA GLY A 126 -18.02 23.67 6.97
C GLY A 126 -18.68 24.02 5.62
N GLN A 127 -18.05 24.74 4.69
CA GLN A 127 -18.79 25.36 3.58
C GLN A 127 -18.67 24.71 2.20
N ASN A 128 -17.89 23.65 1.99
CA ASN A 128 -17.90 22.92 0.71
C ASN A 128 -17.72 21.42 0.95
N THR A 129 -18.76 20.64 0.68
CA THR A 129 -18.74 19.17 0.75
C THR A 129 -18.19 18.60 -0.55
N ILE A 130 -16.98 18.01 -0.51
CA ILE A 130 -16.42 17.26 -1.64
C ILE A 130 -16.22 15.81 -1.20
N PRO A 131 -16.90 14.82 -1.82
CA PRO A 131 -16.69 13.40 -1.51
C PRO A 131 -15.25 12.98 -1.83
N ILE A 132 -14.57 12.29 -0.90
CA ILE A 132 -13.17 11.85 -1.05
C ILE A 132 -12.99 10.79 -2.15
N THR A 133 -13.99 9.95 -2.41
CA THR A 133 -13.82 8.70 -3.16
C THR A 133 -14.23 8.80 -4.62
N ALA A 134 -13.89 9.90 -5.31
CA ALA A 134 -14.54 10.22 -6.58
C ALA A 134 -13.73 11.07 -7.57
N TYR A 135 -12.39 10.98 -7.60
CA TYR A 135 -11.69 11.63 -8.71
C TYR A 135 -10.44 10.90 -9.16
N CYS A 136 -10.29 10.78 -10.48
CA CYS A 136 -9.04 10.40 -11.11
C CYS A 136 -7.99 11.46 -10.87
N ASN A 137 -6.76 11.03 -10.57
CA ASN A 137 -5.66 11.92 -10.28
C ASN A 137 -5.15 12.73 -11.48
N ILE A 138 -5.40 12.26 -12.71
CA ILE A 138 -5.07 12.97 -13.96
C ILE A 138 -6.18 13.97 -14.29
N CYS A 139 -7.43 13.50 -14.47
CA CYS A 139 -8.52 14.38 -14.88
C CYS A 139 -9.20 15.14 -13.73
N LYS A 140 -8.74 14.97 -12.48
CA LYS A 140 -9.30 15.57 -11.26
C LYS A 140 -10.82 15.42 -11.12
N GLY A 141 -11.38 14.33 -11.68
CA GLY A 141 -12.81 14.01 -11.58
C GLY A 141 -13.68 14.67 -12.64
N ILE A 142 -13.09 15.32 -13.64
CA ILE A 142 -13.80 15.92 -14.79
C ILE A 142 -14.63 14.87 -15.54
N MET A 143 -14.12 13.63 -15.65
CA MET A 143 -14.72 12.62 -16.53
C MET A 143 -15.69 11.64 -15.85
N ARG A 144 -15.60 11.44 -14.52
CA ARG A 144 -16.61 10.78 -13.63
C ARG A 144 -16.04 10.53 -12.22
N PRO A 145 -16.91 10.41 -11.18
CA PRO A 145 -16.58 9.81 -9.90
C PRO A 145 -16.05 8.39 -10.05
N ILE A 146 -14.87 8.11 -9.51
CA ILE A 146 -14.27 6.78 -9.51
C ILE A 146 -13.76 6.40 -8.12
N ASN A 147 -13.86 5.10 -7.81
CA ASN A 147 -13.29 4.51 -6.59
C ASN A 147 -11.86 3.98 -6.81
N SER A 148 -11.21 4.40 -7.89
CA SER A 148 -9.84 4.05 -8.27
C SER A 148 -9.02 5.35 -8.34
N PRO A 149 -7.70 5.33 -8.08
CA PRO A 149 -6.88 6.54 -8.24
C PRO A 149 -6.84 7.07 -9.69
N PHE A 150 -7.27 6.27 -10.69
CA PHE A 150 -7.32 6.67 -12.10
C PHE A 150 -8.57 6.15 -12.80
N CYS A 151 -9.19 6.97 -13.65
CA CYS A 151 -10.30 6.50 -14.48
C CYS A 151 -9.72 5.66 -15.61
N ASP A 152 -10.54 4.79 -16.19
CA ASP A 152 -10.07 3.88 -17.22
C ASP A 152 -9.49 4.63 -18.44
N GLU A 153 -10.04 5.80 -18.76
CA GLU A 153 -9.51 6.71 -19.80
C GLU A 153 -8.10 7.23 -19.45
N CYS A 154 -7.86 7.64 -18.21
CA CYS A 154 -6.55 8.14 -17.79
C CYS A 154 -5.54 7.03 -17.52
N LYS A 155 -5.97 5.78 -17.30
CA LYS A 155 -5.07 4.61 -17.28
C LYS A 155 -4.46 4.38 -18.66
N MET A 156 -5.24 4.56 -19.73
CA MET A 156 -4.79 4.34 -21.11
C MET A 156 -3.72 5.34 -21.60
N HIS A 157 -3.68 6.56 -21.05
CA HIS A 157 -2.65 7.55 -21.39
C HIS A 157 -1.34 7.39 -20.61
N ALA A 158 -1.37 6.76 -19.43
CA ALA A 158 -0.16 6.48 -18.66
C ALA A 158 0.61 5.25 -19.19
N SER A 159 0.01 4.48 -20.10
CA SER A 159 0.62 3.32 -20.76
C SER A 159 1.32 3.64 -22.08
N GLU A 160 1.44 4.92 -22.46
CA GLU A 160 2.34 5.28 -23.57
C GLU A 160 3.79 5.03 -23.11
N GLU A 161 4.36 3.95 -23.65
CA GLU A 161 5.64 3.37 -23.28
C GLU A 161 6.79 4.37 -23.45
N GLU A 162 7.15 5.09 -22.40
CA GLU A 162 8.50 5.62 -22.31
C GLU A 162 9.47 4.42 -22.13
N ASN A 163 10.39 4.27 -23.07
CA ASN A 163 11.52 3.33 -23.01
C ASN A 163 12.51 3.76 -21.90
N ILE A 164 12.06 3.76 -20.65
CA ILE A 164 12.89 4.05 -19.49
C ILE A 164 13.86 2.88 -19.32
N SER A 165 15.17 3.17 -19.29
CA SER A 165 16.19 2.14 -19.07
C SER A 165 16.00 1.47 -17.70
N ARG A 166 16.39 0.19 -17.59
CA ARG A 166 16.18 -0.60 -16.35
C ARG A 166 16.89 0.01 -15.14
N GLU A 167 18.07 0.58 -15.34
CA GLU A 167 18.85 1.24 -14.29
C GLU A 167 18.16 2.52 -13.79
N ILE A 168 17.58 3.32 -14.70
CA ILE A 168 16.78 4.49 -14.33
C ILE A 168 15.51 4.05 -13.58
N SER A 169 14.89 2.94 -14.00
CA SER A 169 13.71 2.37 -13.33
C SER A 169 14.01 1.90 -11.90
N PHE A 170 15.20 1.32 -11.65
CA PHE A 170 15.60 0.88 -10.32
C PHE A 170 15.94 2.04 -9.39
N ASN A 171 16.73 3.02 -9.85
CA ASN A 171 17.06 4.20 -9.07
C ASN A 171 15.80 5.03 -8.76
N THR A 172 14.88 5.14 -9.72
CA THR A 172 13.57 5.76 -9.53
C THR A 172 12.77 5.02 -8.47
N PHE A 173 12.73 3.68 -8.53
CA PHE A 173 12.08 2.87 -7.51
C PHE A 173 12.68 3.11 -6.14
N LEU A 174 14.01 3.08 -5.98
CA LEU A 174 14.65 3.28 -4.69
C LEU A 174 14.31 4.64 -4.08
N GLN A 175 14.30 5.71 -4.89
CA GLN A 175 13.91 7.04 -4.42
C GLN A 175 12.43 7.10 -4.03
N ALA A 176 11.55 6.53 -4.86
CA ALA A 176 10.12 6.44 -4.60
C ALA A 176 9.80 5.61 -3.33
N PHE A 177 10.49 4.48 -3.17
CA PHE A 177 10.41 3.61 -2.01
C PHE A 177 10.89 4.35 -0.77
N ALA A 178 12.06 4.98 -0.81
CA ALA A 178 12.59 5.76 0.31
C ALA A 178 11.63 6.89 0.74
N ASN A 179 11.05 7.62 -0.22
CA ASN A 179 10.06 8.65 0.08
C ASN A 179 8.81 8.06 0.76
N LYS A 180 8.33 6.89 0.30
CA LYS A 180 7.18 6.21 0.92
C LYS A 180 7.50 5.71 2.32
N ILE A 181 8.67 5.12 2.52
CA ILE A 181 9.17 4.73 3.84
C ILE A 181 9.15 5.93 4.81
N GLU A 182 9.60 7.11 4.34
CA GLU A 182 9.61 8.34 5.12
C GLU A 182 8.20 8.91 5.39
N GLU A 183 7.37 9.05 4.34
CA GLU A 183 5.99 9.57 4.43
C GLU A 183 5.12 8.74 5.39
N HIS A 184 5.22 7.42 5.29
CA HIS A 184 4.41 6.48 6.06
C HIS A 184 5.04 6.10 7.41
N LYS A 185 6.23 6.66 7.71
CA LYS A 185 7.00 6.43 8.94
C LYS A 185 7.14 4.93 9.24
N ILE A 186 7.58 4.17 8.25
CA ILE A 186 7.83 2.74 8.40
C ILE A 186 8.94 2.54 9.44
N ASP A 187 8.77 1.57 10.33
CA ASP A 187 9.70 1.27 11.41
C ASP A 187 11.11 1.00 10.86
N ILE A 188 12.10 1.67 11.47
CA ILE A 188 13.50 1.62 11.04
C ILE A 188 14.06 0.19 11.03
N ARG A 189 13.55 -0.72 11.88
CA ARG A 189 13.96 -2.13 11.90
C ARG A 189 13.52 -2.86 10.65
N VAL A 190 12.32 -2.58 10.14
CA VAL A 190 11.86 -3.09 8.85
C VAL A 190 12.74 -2.53 7.74
N VAL A 191 13.00 -1.22 7.73
CA VAL A 191 13.87 -0.58 6.72
C VAL A 191 15.26 -1.23 6.68
N ASN A 192 15.88 -1.40 7.85
CA ASN A 192 17.20 -2.02 7.98
C ASN A 192 17.17 -3.49 7.51
N PHE A 193 16.14 -4.24 7.89
CA PHE A 193 15.98 -5.63 7.47
C PHE A 193 15.85 -5.75 5.95
N ILE A 194 14.98 -4.94 5.33
CA ILE A 194 14.81 -4.89 3.88
C ILE A 194 16.14 -4.52 3.20
N GLY A 195 16.82 -3.48 3.68
CA GLY A 195 18.10 -3.04 3.11
C GLY A 195 19.17 -4.13 3.14
N MET A 196 19.31 -4.84 4.26
CA MET A 196 20.28 -5.92 4.40
C MET A 196 19.93 -7.17 3.58
N ASN A 197 18.64 -7.41 3.32
CA ASN A 197 18.15 -8.64 2.67
C ASN A 197 17.56 -8.41 1.28
N PHE A 198 17.74 -7.23 0.69
CA PHE A 198 17.00 -6.78 -0.49
C PHE A 198 17.04 -7.79 -1.65
N ASN A 199 18.23 -8.24 -2.06
CA ASN A 199 18.40 -9.20 -3.16
C ASN A 199 17.71 -10.54 -2.90
N ARG A 200 17.71 -10.99 -1.63
CA ARG A 200 17.06 -12.23 -1.23
C ARG A 200 15.54 -12.08 -1.28
N ILE A 201 15.01 -10.97 -0.75
CA ILE A 201 13.58 -10.66 -0.77
C ILE A 201 13.07 -10.56 -2.20
N VAL A 202 13.78 -9.84 -3.07
CA VAL A 202 13.47 -9.73 -4.50
C VAL A 202 13.41 -11.11 -5.15
N THR A 203 14.42 -11.96 -4.93
CA THR A 203 14.43 -13.33 -5.46
C THR A 203 13.20 -14.12 -4.97
N MET A 204 12.88 -14.05 -3.68
CA MET A 204 11.71 -14.73 -3.11
C MET A 204 10.39 -14.27 -3.75
N ILE A 205 10.22 -12.97 -3.98
CA ILE A 205 9.03 -12.42 -4.64
C ILE A 205 8.96 -12.87 -6.10
N ILE A 206 10.07 -12.87 -6.84
CA ILE A 206 10.12 -13.34 -8.22
C ILE A 206 9.74 -14.83 -8.31
N GLU A 207 10.31 -15.67 -7.44
CA GLU A 207 9.99 -17.10 -7.39
C GLU A 207 8.52 -17.35 -7.05
N ASP A 208 7.95 -16.60 -6.11
CA ASP A 208 6.53 -16.67 -5.75
C ASP A 208 5.62 -16.23 -6.92
N ARG A 209 5.97 -15.14 -7.63
CA ARG A 209 5.25 -14.70 -8.83
C ARG A 209 5.27 -15.76 -9.93
N ILE A 210 6.43 -16.38 -10.19
CA ILE A 210 6.57 -17.48 -11.16
C ILE A 210 5.67 -18.66 -10.79
N LYS A 211 5.64 -19.06 -9.50
CA LYS A 211 4.75 -20.14 -9.01
C LYS A 211 3.27 -19.82 -9.22
N ARG A 212 2.89 -18.54 -9.18
CA ARG A 212 1.52 -18.06 -9.47
C ARG A 212 1.23 -17.86 -10.97
N GLY A 213 2.20 -18.09 -11.86
CA GLY A 213 2.06 -17.87 -13.29
C GLY A 213 2.07 -16.39 -13.70
N LEU A 214 2.62 -15.50 -12.84
CA LEU A 214 2.71 -14.07 -13.10
C LEU A 214 4.07 -13.71 -13.71
N ASN A 215 4.06 -12.73 -14.62
CA ASN A 215 5.29 -12.17 -15.17
C ASN A 215 6.01 -11.30 -14.14
N SER A 216 7.32 -11.16 -14.25
CA SER A 216 8.12 -10.25 -13.42
C SER A 216 9.16 -9.55 -14.26
N ILE A 217 9.54 -8.34 -13.88
CA ILE A 217 10.72 -7.69 -14.44
C ILE A 217 11.95 -8.56 -14.10
N LYS A 218 12.79 -8.84 -15.12
CA LYS A 218 14.08 -9.50 -14.91
C LYS A 218 15.07 -8.49 -14.32
N ILE A 219 15.54 -8.77 -13.12
CA ILE A 219 16.63 -8.04 -12.47
C ILE A 219 17.90 -8.85 -12.73
N ASN A 220 18.89 -8.22 -13.37
CA ASN A 220 20.22 -8.79 -13.58
C ASN A 220 21.15 -8.34 -12.46
#